data_AF-A0A920Q933-F1
#
_entry.id   AF-A0A920Q933-F1
#
_cell.length_a   1.000
_cell.length_b   1.000
_cell.length_c   1.000
_cell.angle_alpha   90.00
_cell.angle_beta   90.00
_cell.angle_gamma   90.00
#
_symmetry.space_group_name_H-M   'P 1'
#
loop_
_entity.id
_entity.type
_entity.pdbx_description
1 polymer ?
#
loop_
_entity_poly.entity_id
_entity_poly.type
_entity_poly.pdbx_seq_one_letter_code
_entity_poly.pdbx_strand_id
1 'polypeptide(L)'
;MFSTGVIGVELPMTLIKKGVDEIELQDNGGNALARSMMTTDTRTKEAAVTVNLGGAEVNISGVAKGSGMIHPNMATMLCFVATDANVEQDYLRSILPDIADSTLNMLESMETPVPTIA
;
A
#
# COMPACT_ATOMS: atom_id res chain seq x y z
N MET A 1 -2.21 8.31 -7.75
CA MET A 1 -3.55 8.14 -7.15
C MET A 1 -3.84 6.66 -7.11
N PHE A 2 -4.36 6.14 -6.00
CA PHE A 2 -4.70 4.73 -5.83
C PHE A 2 -6.15 4.62 -5.37
N SER A 3 -6.83 3.54 -5.74
CA SER A 3 -8.21 3.28 -5.34
C SER A 3 -8.40 1.78 -5.12
N THR A 4 -9.30 1.43 -4.21
CA THR A 4 -9.67 0.05 -3.91
C THR A 4 -11.09 0.03 -3.37
N GLY A 5 -11.87 -0.98 -3.74
CA GLY A 5 -13.29 -1.05 -3.40
C GLY A 5 -14.08 -1.78 -4.48
N VAL A 6 -15.35 -1.44 -4.59
CA VAL A 6 -16.27 -2.05 -5.56
C VAL A 6 -15.94 -1.59 -6.97
N ILE A 7 -15.80 -2.52 -7.91
CA ILE A 7 -15.54 -2.23 -9.32
C ILE A 7 -16.83 -1.75 -10.00
N GLY A 8 -16.71 -0.79 -10.92
CA GLY A 8 -17.83 -0.29 -11.73
C GLY A 8 -18.76 0.71 -11.03
N VAL A 9 -18.42 1.13 -9.81
CA VAL A 9 -19.17 2.15 -9.06
C VAL A 9 -18.46 3.49 -9.19
N GLU A 10 -19.20 4.53 -9.55
CA GLU A 10 -18.67 5.89 -9.62
C GLU A 10 -18.22 6.39 -8.24
N LEU A 11 -17.10 7.10 -8.21
CA LEU A 11 -16.59 7.71 -7.01
C LEU A 11 -17.54 8.83 -6.53
N PRO A 12 -17.84 8.94 -5.23
CA PRO A 12 -18.68 10.00 -4.69
C PRO A 12 -17.91 11.34 -4.66
N MET A 13 -17.78 11.98 -5.83
CA MET A 13 -16.87 13.10 -6.04
C MET A 13 -17.14 14.32 -5.15
N THR A 14 -18.38 14.56 -4.75
CA THR A 14 -18.72 15.63 -3.80
C THR A 14 -18.08 15.38 -2.43
N LEU A 15 -18.12 14.13 -1.94
CA LEU A 15 -17.50 13.74 -0.68
C LEU A 15 -15.98 13.78 -0.77
N ILE A 16 -15.42 13.30 -1.89
CA ILE A 16 -13.96 13.31 -2.11
C ILE A 16 -13.43 14.74 -2.13
N LYS A 17 -14.06 15.65 -2.89
CA LYS A 17 -13.63 17.06 -2.96
C LYS A 17 -13.61 17.69 -1.57
N LYS A 18 -14.68 17.53 -0.80
CA LYS A 18 -14.76 18.02 0.57
C LYS A 18 -13.68 17.38 1.47
N GLY A 19 -13.52 16.06 1.39
CA GLY A 19 -12.57 15.34 2.24
C GLY A 19 -11.11 15.67 1.95
N VAL A 20 -10.76 15.96 0.68
CA VAL A 20 -9.41 16.39 0.30
C VAL A 20 -9.03 17.71 0.96
N ASP A 21 -9.98 18.65 1.03
CA ASP A 21 -9.75 19.96 1.68
C ASP A 21 -9.57 19.85 3.21
N GLU A 22 -10.00 18.73 3.81
CA GLU A 22 -9.90 18.44 5.25
C GLU A 22 -8.63 17.64 5.62
N ILE A 23 -7.77 17.29 4.66
CA ILE A 23 -6.56 16.50 4.93
C ILE A 23 -5.51 17.35 5.67
N GLU A 24 -5.16 16.90 6.87
CA GLU A 24 -4.03 17.41 7.65
C GLU A 24 -2.85 16.45 7.56
N LEU A 25 -1.70 16.93 7.07
CA LEU A 25 -0.47 16.13 7.02
C LEU A 25 0.19 16.11 8.40
N GLN A 26 0.56 14.92 8.85
CA GLN A 26 1.21 14.69 10.14
C GLN A 26 2.42 13.78 9.94
N ASP A 27 3.53 14.08 10.64
CA ASP A 27 4.78 13.32 10.55
C ASP A 27 4.61 11.85 10.99
N ASN A 28 3.63 11.57 11.85
CA ASN A 28 3.30 10.23 12.38
C ASN A 28 1.95 9.70 11.85
N GLY A 29 1.48 10.18 10.69
CA GLY A 29 0.18 9.81 10.11
C GLY A 29 0.07 8.38 9.56
N GLY A 30 1.11 7.55 9.69
CA GLY A 30 1.17 6.20 9.11
C GLY A 30 0.01 5.29 9.54
N ASN A 31 -0.33 5.29 10.82
CA ASN A 31 -1.42 4.45 11.35
C ASN A 31 -2.79 4.89 10.82
N ALA A 32 -3.00 6.20 10.70
CA ALA A 32 -4.23 6.76 10.13
C ALA A 32 -4.37 6.39 8.64
N LEU A 33 -3.27 6.46 7.89
CA LEU A 33 -3.19 6.03 6.49
C LEU A 33 -3.49 4.52 6.34
N ALA A 34 -2.88 3.67 7.17
CA ALA A 34 -3.13 2.23 7.15
C ALA A 34 -4.60 1.92 7.43
N ARG A 35 -5.21 2.64 8.37
CA ARG A 35 -6.63 2.47 8.69
C ARG A 35 -7.54 2.94 7.55
N SER A 36 -7.23 4.07 6.90
CA SER A 36 -8.10 4.66 5.87
C SER A 36 -8.16 3.85 4.58
N MET A 37 -7.16 3.03 4.29
CA MET A 37 -7.12 2.22 3.06
C MET A 37 -7.75 0.81 3.20
N MET A 38 -8.14 0.41 4.42
CA MET A 38 -8.76 -0.90 4.66
C MET A 38 -10.09 -1.05 3.90
N THR A 39 -10.36 -2.24 3.37
CA THR A 39 -11.69 -2.60 2.84
C THR A 39 -12.30 -3.74 3.63
N THR A 40 -12.01 -4.98 3.23
CA THR A 40 -12.46 -6.21 3.92
C THR A 40 -11.46 -6.66 4.99
N ASP A 41 -10.36 -5.90 5.15
CA ASP A 41 -9.35 -6.14 6.16
C ASP A 41 -9.97 -6.09 7.57
N THR A 42 -9.62 -7.04 8.45
CA THR A 42 -10.09 -7.07 9.85
C THR A 42 -9.15 -6.36 10.83
N ARG A 43 -7.93 -6.06 10.38
CA ARG A 43 -6.88 -5.35 11.13
C ARG A 43 -5.97 -4.58 10.18
N THR A 44 -5.36 -3.51 10.67
CA THR A 44 -4.32 -2.78 9.93
C THR A 44 -3.07 -3.64 9.76
N LYS A 45 -2.27 -3.36 8.73
CA LYS A 45 -1.01 -4.05 8.43
C LYS A 45 0.07 -2.99 8.24
N GLU A 46 0.95 -2.91 9.24
CA GLU A 46 1.92 -1.83 9.39
C GLU A 46 3.23 -2.45 9.89
N ALA A 47 4.36 -1.95 9.42
CA ALA A 47 5.68 -2.36 9.88
C ALA A 47 6.64 -1.17 9.83
N ALA A 48 7.57 -1.10 10.79
CA ALA A 48 8.66 -0.14 10.77
C ALA A 48 9.92 -0.78 11.36
N VAL A 49 11.06 -0.50 10.75
CA VAL A 49 12.37 -0.99 11.17
C VAL A 49 13.40 0.13 11.05
N THR A 50 14.36 0.15 11.96
CA THR A 50 15.55 1.00 11.87
C THR A 50 16.74 0.10 11.54
N VAL A 51 17.50 0.49 10.52
CA VAL A 51 18.66 -0.27 10.02
C VAL A 51 19.89 0.62 9.98
N ASN A 52 21.08 0.04 10.18
CA ASN A 52 22.34 0.76 9.99
C ASN A 52 22.85 0.54 8.57
N LEU A 53 22.92 1.62 7.78
CA LEU A 53 23.41 1.61 6.40
C LEU A 53 24.63 2.53 6.30
N GLY A 54 25.81 1.95 6.09
CA GLY A 54 27.05 2.72 5.93
C GLY A 54 27.44 3.54 7.16
N GLY A 55 27.04 3.10 8.37
CA GLY A 55 27.31 3.80 9.62
C GLY A 55 26.22 4.81 10.02
N ALA A 56 25.20 5.04 9.20
CA ALA A 56 24.05 5.89 9.51
C ALA A 56 22.82 5.05 9.87
N GLU A 57 22.06 5.47 10.88
CA GLU A 57 20.75 4.89 11.18
C GLU A 57 19.71 5.44 10.20
N VAL A 58 18.91 4.54 9.63
CA VAL A 58 17.90 4.81 8.62
C VAL A 58 16.61 4.10 9.03
N ASN A 59 15.48 4.80 8.88
CA ASN A 59 14.16 4.25 9.13
C ASN A 59 13.50 3.81 7.83
N ILE A 60 12.87 2.65 7.86
CA ILE A 60 12.03 2.12 6.80
C ILE A 60 10.69 1.76 7.41
N SER A 61 9.61 2.35 6.92
CA SER A 61 8.25 2.06 7.34
C SER A 61 7.40 1.64 6.16
N GLY A 62 6.37 0.84 6.42
CA GLY A 62 5.45 0.41 5.39
C GLY A 62 4.07 0.10 5.92
N VAL A 63 3.08 0.31 5.07
CA VAL A 63 1.67 0.01 5.32
C VAL A 63 1.12 -0.79 4.14
N ALA A 64 0.23 -1.74 4.41
CA ALA A 64 -0.40 -2.53 3.38
C ALA A 64 -1.88 -2.78 3.65
N LYS A 65 -2.63 -3.05 2.59
CA LYS A 65 -4.01 -3.53 2.65
C LYS A 65 -4.25 -4.65 1.66
N GLY A 66 -5.27 -5.44 1.95
CA GLY A 66 -5.64 -6.62 1.17
C GLY A 66 -5.90 -7.80 2.10
N SER A 67 -7.07 -8.40 1.93
CA SER A 67 -7.44 -9.66 2.60
C SER A 67 -8.31 -10.58 1.74
N GLY A 68 -8.71 -10.12 0.55
CA GLY A 68 -9.48 -10.89 -0.45
C GLY A 68 -9.25 -10.28 -1.83
N MET A 69 -9.60 -11.02 -2.89
CA MET A 69 -9.21 -10.72 -4.28
C MET A 69 -7.70 -10.45 -4.41
N ILE A 70 -6.88 -11.33 -3.81
CA ILE A 70 -5.43 -11.34 -3.93
C ILE A 70 -5.03 -12.55 -4.76
N HIS A 71 -4.45 -12.28 -5.93
CA HIS A 71 -3.83 -13.30 -6.77
C HIS A 71 -2.48 -12.77 -7.27
N PRO A 72 -1.46 -13.63 -7.46
CA PRO A 72 -0.23 -13.27 -8.14
C PRO A 72 -0.51 -12.53 -9.46
N ASN A 73 0.06 -11.34 -9.64
CA ASN A 73 -0.14 -10.48 -10.82
C ASN A 73 -1.57 -9.92 -11.05
N MET A 74 -2.52 -10.15 -10.15
CA MET A 74 -3.86 -9.51 -10.14
C MET A 74 -4.36 -9.41 -8.70
N ALA A 75 -3.81 -8.46 -7.94
CA ALA A 75 -4.24 -8.26 -6.55
C ALA A 75 -4.82 -6.86 -6.36
N THR A 76 -5.90 -6.79 -5.60
CA THR A 76 -6.42 -5.51 -5.05
C THR A 76 -5.64 -5.09 -3.81
N MET A 77 -4.32 -5.29 -3.85
CA MET A 77 -3.38 -5.02 -2.77
C MET A 77 -2.75 -3.65 -2.98
N LEU A 78 -2.70 -2.85 -1.92
CA LEU A 78 -1.89 -1.64 -1.90
C LEU A 78 -0.83 -1.82 -0.82
N CYS A 79 0.42 -1.52 -1.16
CA CYS A 79 1.55 -1.55 -0.24
C CYS A 79 2.38 -0.29 -0.50
N PHE A 80 2.64 0.47 0.55
CA PHE A 80 3.44 1.70 0.48
C PHE A 80 4.59 1.60 1.46
N VAL A 81 5.78 1.97 1.01
CA VAL A 81 7.00 1.99 1.81
C VAL A 81 7.58 3.39 1.78
N ALA A 82 7.97 3.90 2.95
CA ALA A 82 8.64 5.18 3.12
C ALA A 82 9.98 4.97 3.84
N THR A 83 10.97 5.78 3.49
CA THR A 83 12.28 5.74 4.13
C THR A 83 12.92 7.13 4.11
N ASP A 84 13.73 7.40 5.13
CA ASP A 84 14.59 8.58 5.21
C ASP A 84 16.02 8.31 4.68
N ALA A 85 16.25 7.14 4.07
CA ALA A 85 17.51 6.80 3.43
C ALA A 85 17.88 7.84 2.37
N ASN A 86 19.14 8.30 2.38
CA ASN A 86 19.69 9.08 1.28
C ASN A 86 20.01 8.16 0.09
N VAL A 87 19.00 7.88 -0.73
CA VAL A 87 19.07 6.93 -1.84
C VAL A 87 18.44 7.54 -3.10
N GLU A 88 19.04 7.24 -4.25
CA GLU A 88 18.53 7.69 -5.53
C GLU A 88 17.18 7.07 -5.86
N GLN A 89 16.25 7.90 -6.33
CA GLN A 89 14.90 7.45 -6.68
C GLN A 89 14.92 6.37 -7.77
N ASP A 90 15.83 6.48 -8.75
CA ASP A 90 15.93 5.52 -9.84
C ASP A 90 16.47 4.16 -9.37
N TYR A 91 17.33 4.16 -8.35
CA TYR A 91 17.75 2.91 -7.70
C TYR A 91 16.56 2.23 -7.01
N LEU A 92 15.78 2.97 -6.22
CA LEU A 92 14.57 2.43 -5.58
C LEU A 92 13.59 1.86 -6.61
N ARG A 93 13.40 2.56 -7.74
CA ARG A 93 12.56 2.07 -8.85
C ARG A 93 13.11 0.80 -9.49
N SER A 94 14.43 0.68 -9.61
CA SER A 94 15.05 -0.50 -10.23
C SER A 94 14.93 -1.77 -9.39
N ILE A 95 14.92 -1.65 -8.06
CA ILE A 95 14.84 -2.81 -7.16
C ILE A 95 13.40 -3.22 -6.82
N LEU A 96 12.44 -2.30 -6.99
CA LEU A 96 11.06 -2.51 -6.58
C LEU A 96 10.38 -3.72 -7.26
N PRO A 97 10.57 -3.99 -8.57
CA PRO A 97 9.99 -5.17 -9.22
C PRO A 97 10.48 -6.48 -8.60
N ASP A 98 11.79 -6.63 -8.40
CA ASP A 98 12.38 -7.86 -7.84
C ASP A 98 11.90 -8.11 -6.40
N ILE A 99 11.76 -7.04 -5.61
CA ILE A 99 11.19 -7.12 -4.25
C ILE A 99 9.72 -7.52 -4.32
N ALA A 100 8.92 -6.93 -5.20
CA ALA A 100 7.51 -7.28 -5.36
C ALA A 100 7.36 -8.75 -5.80
N ASP A 101 8.17 -9.21 -6.74
CA ASP A 101 8.17 -10.59 -7.27
C ASP A 101 8.53 -11.63 -6.20
N SER A 102 9.49 -11.32 -5.34
CA SER A 102 9.91 -12.20 -4.24
C SER A 102 9.08 -12.10 -2.97
N THR A 103 8.08 -11.22 -2.93
CA THR A 103 7.22 -11.00 -1.75
C THR A 103 5.74 -10.94 -2.10
N LEU A 104 5.24 -9.77 -2.52
CA LEU A 104 3.82 -9.48 -2.70
C LEU A 104 3.20 -10.32 -3.81
N ASN A 105 3.93 -10.55 -4.90
CA ASN A 105 3.46 -11.38 -6.03
C ASN A 105 3.48 -12.88 -5.73
N MET A 106 3.98 -13.29 -4.56
CA MET A 106 3.86 -14.67 -4.07
C MET A 106 2.61 -14.89 -3.20
N LEU A 107 1.85 -13.83 -2.89
CA LEU A 107 0.66 -13.92 -2.05
C LEU A 107 -0.56 -14.37 -2.86
N GLU A 108 -1.32 -15.31 -2.29
CA GLU A 108 -2.58 -15.81 -2.84
C GLU A 108 -3.62 -15.88 -1.70
N SER A 109 -4.83 -15.33 -1.93
CA SER A 109 -5.96 -15.52 -1.00
C SER A 109 -6.77 -16.75 -1.40
N MET A 110 -7.15 -17.59 -0.44
CA MET A 110 -7.99 -18.79 -0.63
C MET A 110 -9.48 -18.45 -0.91
N GLU A 111 -9.76 -17.49 -1.79
CA GLU A 111 -11.12 -17.19 -2.25
C GLU A 111 -11.24 -17.45 -3.76
N THR A 112 -12.45 -17.82 -4.18
CA THR A 112 -12.83 -18.18 -5.56
C THR A 112 -12.38 -17.15 -6.61
N PRO A 113 -12.20 -17.56 -7.88
CA PRO A 113 -11.57 -16.75 -8.91
C PRO A 113 -12.17 -15.35 -9.03
N VAL A 114 -11.31 -14.35 -9.20
CA VAL A 114 -11.69 -12.99 -9.60
C VAL A 114 -12.60 -13.11 -10.83
N PRO A 115 -13.82 -12.52 -10.83
CA PRO A 115 -14.64 -12.54 -12.02
C PRO A 115 -13.89 -11.79 -13.12
N THR A 116 -13.48 -12.52 -14.17
CA THR A 116 -12.93 -11.93 -15.38
C THR A 116 -14.02 -11.07 -16.00
N ILE A 117 -13.92 -9.75 -15.84
CA ILE A 117 -14.76 -8.83 -16.59
C ILE A 117 -14.18 -8.82 -18.00
N ALA A 118 -14.92 -9.40 -18.94
CA ALA A 118 -14.65 -9.32 -20.38
C ALA A 118 -14.85 -7.89 -20.90
#